data_AF-A0A2E3N1S0-F1
#
_entry.id   AF-A0A2E3N1S0-F1
#
_cell.length_a   1.000
_cell.length_b   1.000
_cell.length_c   1.000
_cell.angle_alpha   90.00
_cell.angle_beta   90.00
_cell.angle_gamma   90.00
#
_symmetry.space_group_name_H-M   'P 1'
#
loop_
_entity.id
_entity.type
_entity.pdbx_description
1 polymer ?
#
loop_
_entity_poly.entity_id
_entity_poly.type
_entity_poly.pdbx_seq_one_letter_code
_entity_poly.pdbx_strand_id
1 'polypeptide(L)'
;MIWGSLISLFLLSTVKFMFTPFGGPALGLSFFQTYFICVSGGIFGSSFFYFLSGYFLKRSKRKKHDKMKNNKIEDHFLKKKKTFSKMNKLIIKIKTSIGIIGICFWAPFLLSIPIGSIISAKFYGHKKETFLLIIIGMFINAFITTSLAYLIYG
;
A
#
# COMPACT_ATOMS: atom_id res chain seq x y z
N MET A 1 -8.69 -25.08 15.39
CA MET A 1 -9.17 -24.11 16.41
C MET A 1 -9.50 -22.80 15.71
N ILE A 2 -10.71 -22.26 15.90
CA ILE A 2 -11.23 -21.05 15.21
C ILE A 2 -10.24 -19.86 15.23
N TRP A 3 -9.54 -19.67 16.35
CA TRP A 3 -8.54 -18.62 16.55
C TRP A 3 -7.34 -18.71 15.60
N GLY A 4 -6.87 -19.92 15.31
CA GLY A 4 -5.77 -20.14 14.36
C GLY A 4 -6.16 -19.73 12.94
N SER A 5 -7.39 -20.07 12.53
CA SER A 5 -7.95 -19.64 11.25
C SER A 5 -8.01 -18.12 11.15
N LEU A 6 -8.54 -17.44 12.17
CA LEU A 6 -8.61 -15.96 12.20
C LEU A 6 -7.23 -15.30 12.11
N ILE A 7 -6.25 -15.78 12.89
CA ILE A 7 -4.88 -15.23 12.89
C ILE A 7 -4.20 -15.46 11.53
N SER A 8 -4.33 -16.66 10.96
CA SER A 8 -3.74 -16.96 9.66
C SER A 8 -4.30 -16.08 8.56
N LEU A 9 -5.61 -15.84 8.58
CA LEU A 9 -6.31 -15.00 7.62
C LEU A 9 -5.95 -13.52 7.80
N PHE A 10 -5.77 -13.07 9.05
CA PHE A 10 -5.27 -11.73 9.36
C PHE A 10 -3.84 -11.49 8.83
N LEU A 11 -2.94 -12.44 9.06
CA LEU A 11 -1.54 -12.34 8.60
C LEU A 11 -1.47 -12.41 7.07
N LEU A 12 -2.28 -13.27 6.45
CA LEU A 12 -2.34 -13.36 5.00
C LEU A 12 -2.88 -12.07 4.37
N SER A 13 -3.91 -11.46 4.98
CA SER A 13 -4.51 -10.22 4.46
C SER A 13 -3.54 -9.05 4.52
N THR A 14 -2.66 -9.03 5.53
CA THR A 14 -1.56 -8.06 5.70
C THR A 14 -0.60 -8.05 4.50
N VAL A 15 -0.38 -9.21 3.85
CA VAL A 15 0.53 -9.33 2.70
C VAL A 15 -0.24 -9.36 1.39
N LYS A 16 -1.22 -10.25 1.24
CA LYS A 16 -1.89 -10.58 -0.02
C LYS A 16 -3.42 -10.46 0.11
N PHE A 17 -3.86 -9.26 0.45
CA PHE A 17 -5.25 -8.89 0.69
C PHE A 17 -6.25 -9.38 -0.36
N MET A 18 -5.97 -9.23 -1.66
CA MET A 18 -6.92 -9.53 -2.74
C MET A 18 -7.46 -10.98 -2.72
N PHE A 19 -6.62 -11.95 -2.36
CA PHE A 19 -6.99 -13.37 -2.38
C PHE A 19 -7.39 -13.91 -1.01
N THR A 20 -7.16 -13.14 0.05
CA THR A 20 -7.33 -13.63 1.41
C THR A 20 -8.79 -13.96 1.78
N PRO A 21 -9.80 -13.15 1.36
CA PRO A 21 -11.21 -13.46 1.64
C PRO A 21 -11.70 -14.81 1.08
N PHE A 22 -11.10 -15.31 -0.01
CA PHE A 22 -11.43 -16.61 -0.59
C PHE A 22 -11.04 -17.79 0.31
N GLY A 23 -10.07 -17.60 1.20
CA GLY A 23 -9.73 -18.61 2.22
C GLY A 23 -10.73 -18.67 3.38
N GLY A 24 -11.60 -17.66 3.54
CA GLY A 24 -12.56 -17.57 4.64
C GLY A 24 -13.56 -18.73 4.69
N PRO A 25 -14.31 -18.99 3.58
CA PRO A 25 -15.24 -20.10 3.49
C PRO A 25 -14.56 -21.47 3.72
N ALA A 26 -13.38 -21.67 3.12
CA ALA A 26 -12.61 -22.92 3.26
C ALA A 26 -12.16 -23.19 4.72
N LEU A 27 -12.02 -22.14 5.53
CA LEU A 27 -11.69 -22.23 6.96
C LEU A 27 -12.93 -22.33 7.86
N GLY A 28 -14.14 -22.40 7.29
CA GLY A 28 -15.40 -22.47 8.02
C GLY A 28 -15.77 -21.19 8.76
N LEU A 29 -15.23 -20.04 8.36
CA LEU A 29 -15.54 -18.74 8.97
C LEU A 29 -16.86 -18.18 8.43
N SER A 30 -17.52 -17.33 9.20
CA SER A 30 -18.68 -16.58 8.70
C SER A 30 -18.27 -15.39 7.84
N PHE A 31 -19.19 -14.92 6.98
CA PHE A 31 -18.97 -13.75 6.12
C PHE A 31 -18.41 -12.55 6.90
N PHE A 32 -19.04 -12.21 8.02
CA PHE A 32 -18.64 -11.07 8.84
C PHE A 32 -17.27 -11.28 9.49
N GLN A 33 -16.97 -12.49 9.96
CA GLN A 33 -15.65 -12.79 10.52
C GLN A 33 -14.56 -12.62 9.46
N THR A 34 -14.74 -13.19 8.27
CA THR A 34 -13.80 -13.05 7.16
C THR A 34 -13.62 -11.60 6.74
N TYR A 35 -14.72 -10.85 6.60
CA TYR A 35 -14.71 -9.45 6.22
C TYR A 35 -13.93 -8.58 7.22
N PHE A 36 -14.31 -8.60 8.50
CA PHE A 36 -13.67 -7.76 9.52
C PHE A 36 -12.21 -8.14 9.76
N ILE A 37 -11.85 -9.44 9.67
CA ILE A 37 -10.46 -9.88 9.78
C ILE A 37 -9.63 -9.45 8.57
N CYS A 38 -10.16 -9.56 7.35
CA CYS A 38 -9.46 -9.08 6.16
C CYS A 38 -9.24 -7.57 6.23
N VAL A 39 -10.28 -6.80 6.57
CA VAL A 39 -10.19 -5.34 6.70
C VAL A 39 -9.17 -4.95 7.77
N SER A 40 -9.23 -5.54 8.97
CA SER A 40 -8.31 -5.20 10.06
C SER A 40 -6.86 -5.52 9.72
N GLY A 41 -6.58 -6.70 9.16
CA GLY A 41 -5.23 -7.05 8.72
C GLY A 41 -4.76 -6.20 7.54
N GLY A 42 -5.67 -5.83 6.64
CA GLY A 42 -5.38 -4.90 5.56
C GLY A 42 -4.99 -3.51 6.05
N ILE A 43 -5.78 -2.94 6.96
CA ILE A 43 -5.49 -1.62 7.55
C ILE A 43 -4.19 -1.68 8.35
N PHE A 44 -3.97 -2.74 9.13
CA PHE A 44 -2.75 -2.92 9.90
C PHE A 44 -1.51 -2.97 8.99
N GLY A 45 -1.53 -3.83 7.99
CA GLY A 45 -0.44 -3.95 7.02
C GLY A 45 -0.19 -2.65 6.27
N SER A 46 -1.25 -2.02 5.75
CA SER A 46 -1.11 -0.79 4.99
C SER A 46 -0.56 0.34 5.84
N SER A 47 -1.03 0.50 7.09
CA SER A 47 -0.50 1.45 8.05
C SER A 47 1.00 1.22 8.26
N PHE A 48 1.37 -0.01 8.61
CA PHE A 48 2.76 -0.38 8.88
C PHE A 48 3.67 -0.04 7.70
N PHE A 49 3.36 -0.53 6.49
CA PHE A 49 4.21 -0.31 5.31
C PHE A 49 4.17 1.14 4.80
N TYR A 50 3.02 1.81 4.89
CA TYR A 50 2.88 3.21 4.48
C TYR A 50 3.71 4.14 5.36
N PHE A 51 3.60 4.03 6.68
CA PHE A 51 4.36 4.88 7.61
C PHE A 51 5.85 4.52 7.61
N LEU A 52 6.19 3.24 7.56
CA LEU A 52 7.58 2.79 7.51
C LEU A 52 8.30 3.34 6.27
N SER A 53 7.66 3.24 5.10
CA SER A 53 8.23 3.77 3.87
C SER A 53 8.30 5.30 3.86
N GLY A 54 7.28 5.98 4.40
CA GLY A 54 7.30 7.43 4.61
C GLY A 54 8.48 7.87 5.50
N TYR A 55 8.76 7.14 6.58
CA TYR A 55 9.89 7.39 7.48
C TYR A 55 11.25 7.22 6.76
N PHE A 56 11.47 6.09 6.09
CA PHE A 56 12.72 5.83 5.35
C PHE A 56 12.94 6.85 4.22
N LEU A 57 11.86 7.23 3.52
CA LEU A 57 11.95 8.21 2.44
C LEU A 57 12.32 9.60 2.96
N LYS A 58 11.72 10.04 4.09
CA LYS A 58 12.09 11.31 4.76
C LYS A 58 13.55 11.29 5.24
N ARG A 59 14.01 10.18 5.84
CA ARG A 59 15.40 10.00 6.30
C ARG A 59 16.39 10.03 5.13
N SER A 60 16.07 9.38 4.01
CA SER A 60 16.91 9.39 2.79
C SER A 60 16.97 10.77 2.14
N LYS A 61 15.85 11.51 2.12
CA LYS A 61 15.78 12.89 1.61
C LYS A 61 16.61 13.84 2.48
N ARG A 62 16.50 13.77 3.82
CA ARG A 62 17.31 14.57 4.76
C ARG A 62 18.81 14.32 4.59
N LYS A 63 19.26 13.06 4.64
CA LYS A 63 20.68 12.71 4.42
C LYS A 63 21.25 13.21 3.08
N LYS A 64 20.43 13.24 2.01
CA LYS A 64 20.84 13.80 0.72
C LYS A 64 20.90 15.33 0.75
N HIS A 65 19.95 15.97 1.42
CA HIS A 65 19.90 17.41 1.56
C HIS A 65 21.05 17.94 2.44
N ASP A 66 21.41 17.19 3.50
CA ASP A 66 22.52 17.51 4.40
C ASP A 66 23.88 17.31 3.71
N LYS A 67 24.04 16.24 2.90
CA LYS A 67 25.21 16.07 2.03
C LYS A 67 25.30 17.16 0.94
N MET A 68 24.18 17.58 0.35
CA MET A 68 24.15 18.69 -0.61
C MET A 68 24.40 20.06 0.05
N LYS A 69 24.04 20.25 1.33
CA LYS A 69 24.36 21.48 2.08
C LYS A 69 25.84 21.53 2.48
N ASN A 70 26.42 20.40 2.91
CA ASN A 70 27.84 20.35 3.28
C ASN A 70 28.76 20.43 2.03
N ASN A 71 28.37 19.85 0.89
CA ASN A 71 29.10 19.98 -0.38
C ASN A 71 28.84 21.29 -1.14
N LYS A 72 28.15 22.29 -0.56
CA LYS A 72 28.07 23.64 -1.17
C LYS A 72 29.33 24.46 -0.98
N ILE A 73 30.25 24.03 -0.11
CA ILE A 73 31.55 24.67 0.11
C ILE A 73 32.58 24.16 -0.91
N GLU A 74 32.39 22.95 -1.43
CA GLU A 74 33.25 22.35 -2.45
C GLU A 74 32.44 22.05 -3.71
N ASP A 75 32.59 22.98 -4.65
CA ASP A 75 32.80 22.67 -6.06
C ASP A 75 31.59 22.59 -7.00
N HIS A 76 31.78 23.27 -8.12
CA HIS A 76 30.88 23.54 -9.23
C HIS A 76 30.52 22.28 -10.08
N PHE A 77 30.66 21.06 -9.54
CA PHE A 77 30.67 19.81 -10.31
C PHE A 77 29.59 18.78 -9.92
N LEU A 78 28.50 19.18 -9.24
CA LEU A 78 27.37 18.28 -9.02
C LEU A 78 26.54 18.12 -10.31
N LYS A 79 27.02 17.21 -11.17
CA LYS A 79 26.37 16.68 -12.37
C LYS A 79 24.85 16.58 -12.15
N LYS A 80 24.08 17.48 -12.78
CA LYS A 80 22.61 17.57 -12.69
C LYS A 80 22.02 16.17 -12.96
N LYS A 81 21.60 15.48 -11.90
CA LYS A 81 21.12 14.09 -12.00
C LYS A 81 19.95 14.08 -12.98
N LYS A 82 20.05 13.31 -14.07
CA LYS A 82 19.03 13.24 -15.13
C LYS A 82 17.65 13.07 -14.50
N THR A 83 16.85 14.13 -14.59
CA THR A 83 15.51 14.27 -13.99
C THR A 83 14.47 13.37 -14.66
N PHE A 84 14.83 12.72 -15.77
CA PHE A 84 14.00 11.81 -16.54
C PHE A 84 14.70 10.46 -16.75
N SER A 85 14.76 9.64 -15.70
CA SER A 85 14.94 8.19 -15.88
C SER A 85 13.69 7.61 -16.56
N LYS A 86 13.81 6.49 -17.30
CA LYS A 86 12.65 5.73 -17.85
C LYS A 86 11.59 5.49 -16.76
N MET A 87 12.04 5.29 -15.52
CA MET A 87 11.20 5.17 -14.34
C MET A 87 10.42 6.45 -14.02
N ASN A 88 11.02 7.65 -14.12
CA ASN A 88 10.32 8.92 -13.89
C ASN A 88 9.27 9.20 -14.97
N LYS A 89 9.50 8.79 -16.23
CA LYS A 89 8.51 8.92 -17.30
C LYS A 89 7.32 7.98 -17.06
N LEU A 90 7.58 6.72 -16.67
CA LEU A 90 6.52 5.76 -16.30
C LEU A 90 5.70 6.29 -15.10
N ILE A 91 6.39 6.84 -14.09
CA ILE A 91 5.78 7.47 -12.90
C ILE A 91 4.83 8.60 -13.29
N ILE A 92 5.25 9.50 -14.18
CA ILE A 92 4.42 10.62 -14.63
C ILE A 92 3.23 10.10 -15.43
N LYS A 93 3.43 9.12 -16.32
CA LYS A 93 2.37 8.55 -17.16
C LYS A 93 1.26 7.88 -16.33
N ILE A 94 1.64 7.08 -15.32
CA ILE A 94 0.71 6.44 -14.38
C ILE A 94 -0.04 7.50 -13.55
N LYS A 95 0.67 8.53 -13.06
CA LYS A 95 0.09 9.64 -12.31
C LYS A 95 -0.96 10.41 -13.12
N THR A 96 -0.70 10.67 -14.41
CA THR A 96 -1.59 11.45 -15.28
C THR A 96 -2.82 10.68 -15.74
N SER A 97 -2.79 9.34 -15.82
CA SER A 97 -3.95 8.58 -16.34
C SER A 97 -4.89 8.05 -15.26
N ILE A 98 -4.39 7.67 -14.08
CA ILE A 98 -5.21 7.01 -13.02
C ILE A 98 -5.57 7.97 -11.87
N GLY A 99 -4.81 9.05 -11.70
CA GLY A 99 -5.01 10.00 -10.62
C GLY A 99 -4.71 9.44 -9.22
N ILE A 100 -4.86 10.26 -8.19
CA ILE A 100 -4.54 9.89 -6.81
C ILE A 100 -5.48 8.81 -6.27
N ILE A 101 -6.77 8.90 -6.58
CA ILE A 101 -7.80 8.00 -6.07
C ILE A 101 -7.51 6.59 -6.57
N GLY A 102 -7.37 6.40 -7.89
CA GLY A 102 -7.17 5.07 -8.44
C GLY A 102 -5.87 4.40 -7.95
N ILE A 103 -4.77 5.14 -7.80
CA ILE A 103 -3.52 4.55 -7.30
C ILE A 103 -3.65 4.14 -5.83
N CYS A 104 -4.26 4.97 -4.99
CA CYS A 104 -4.42 4.65 -3.56
C CYS A 104 -5.41 3.51 -3.32
N PHE A 105 -6.44 3.40 -4.15
CA PHE A 105 -7.49 2.40 -4.03
C PHE A 105 -7.07 1.03 -4.59
N TRP A 106 -6.44 1.03 -5.77
CA TRP A 106 -6.14 -0.20 -6.50
C TRP A 106 -4.73 -0.74 -6.24
N ALA A 107 -3.74 0.09 -5.94
CA ALA A 107 -2.37 -0.41 -5.77
C ALA A 107 -2.20 -1.35 -4.56
N PRO A 108 -2.70 -1.04 -3.36
CA PRO A 108 -2.63 -1.96 -2.22
C PRO A 108 -3.42 -3.26 -2.44
N PHE A 109 -4.48 -3.19 -3.25
CA PHE A 109 -5.31 -4.32 -3.62
C PHE A 109 -4.63 -5.23 -4.64
N LEU A 110 -4.27 -4.70 -5.82
CA LEU A 110 -3.74 -5.47 -6.96
C LEU A 110 -2.29 -5.91 -6.77
N LEU A 111 -1.41 -5.03 -6.28
CA LEU A 111 0.03 -5.30 -6.23
C LEU A 111 0.48 -6.02 -4.97
N SER A 112 -0.37 -6.14 -3.95
CA SER A 112 -0.07 -6.42 -2.53
C SER A 112 -0.01 -5.16 -1.67
N ILE A 113 -0.39 -5.30 -0.40
CA ILE A 113 -0.37 -4.21 0.56
C ILE A 113 1.04 -3.64 0.76
N PRO A 114 2.11 -4.44 0.96
CA PRO A 114 3.43 -3.89 1.19
C PRO A 114 3.89 -3.03 0.03
N ILE A 115 3.81 -3.56 -1.19
CA ILE A 115 4.29 -2.88 -2.40
C ILE A 115 3.40 -1.69 -2.72
N GLY A 116 2.08 -1.88 -2.70
CA GLY A 116 1.10 -0.84 -2.99
C GLY A 116 1.14 0.33 -2.01
N SER A 117 1.24 0.07 -0.71
CA SER A 117 1.35 1.13 0.30
C SER A 117 2.68 1.89 0.22
N ILE A 118 3.79 1.20 -0.09
CA ILE A 118 5.09 1.86 -0.34
C ILE A 118 5.01 2.79 -1.55
N ILE A 119 4.37 2.33 -2.64
CA ILE A 119 4.15 3.13 -3.84
C ILE A 119 3.28 4.34 -3.49
N SER A 120 2.12 4.14 -2.86
CA SER A 120 1.24 5.25 -2.47
C SER A 120 1.94 6.26 -1.55
N ALA A 121 2.72 5.81 -0.56
CA ALA A 121 3.51 6.68 0.30
C ALA A 121 4.61 7.44 -0.46
N LYS A 122 5.28 6.79 -1.41
CA LYS A 122 6.37 7.41 -2.18
C LYS A 122 5.86 8.48 -3.14
N PHE A 123 4.70 8.26 -3.76
CA PHE A 123 4.14 9.14 -4.77
C PHE A 123 3.26 10.23 -4.16
N TYR A 124 2.42 9.87 -3.19
CA TYR A 124 1.41 10.74 -2.62
C TYR A 124 1.52 10.95 -1.11
N GLY A 125 2.54 10.41 -0.44
CA GLY A 125 2.72 10.58 1.02
C GLY A 125 2.92 12.00 1.53
N HIS A 126 2.93 12.99 0.63
CA HIS A 126 2.85 14.41 0.96
C HIS A 126 1.41 14.88 1.24
N LYS A 127 0.40 14.14 0.81
CA LYS A 127 -1.02 14.42 1.04
C LYS A 127 -1.56 13.56 2.17
N LYS A 128 -2.29 14.19 3.10
CA LYS A 128 -2.91 13.49 4.24
C LYS A 128 -4.05 12.56 3.80
N GLU A 129 -4.75 12.93 2.73
CA GLU A 129 -5.86 12.18 2.14
C GLU A 129 -5.47 10.80 1.60
N THR A 130 -4.19 10.60 1.23
CA THR A 130 -3.71 9.35 0.64
C THR A 130 -3.99 8.15 1.52
N PHE A 131 -3.74 8.26 2.83
CA PHE A 131 -3.97 7.16 3.75
C PHE A 131 -5.46 6.89 3.98
N LEU A 132 -6.29 7.94 4.05
CA LEU A 132 -7.75 7.80 4.13
C LEU A 132 -8.32 7.10 2.89
N LEU A 133 -7.84 7.44 1.70
CA LEU A 133 -8.24 6.79 0.45
C LEU A 133 -7.86 5.31 0.42
N ILE A 134 -6.71 4.93 0.98
CA ILE A 134 -6.31 3.53 1.11
C ILE A 134 -7.29 2.78 2.03
N ILE A 135 -7.63 3.35 3.19
CA ILE A 135 -8.57 2.74 4.14
C ILE A 135 -9.94 2.55 3.51
N ILE A 136 -10.50 3.59 2.89
CA ILE A 136 -11.81 3.53 2.22
C ILE A 136 -11.77 2.47 1.11
N GLY A 137 -10.67 2.41 0.35
CA GLY A 137 -10.45 1.37 -0.65
C GLY A 137 -10.43 -0.03 -0.08
N MET A 138 -9.85 -0.22 1.10
CA MET A 138 -9.85 -1.52 1.77
C MET A 138 -11.23 -1.96 2.21
N PHE A 139 -12.04 -1.08 2.79
CA PHE A 139 -13.43 -1.42 3.15
C PHE A 139 -14.22 -1.87 1.93
N ILE A 140 -14.19 -1.08 0.85
CA ILE A 140 -14.94 -1.38 -0.38
C ILE A 140 -14.43 -2.66 -1.04
N ASN A 141 -13.11 -2.79 -1.21
CA ASN A 141 -12.53 -3.97 -1.84
C ASN A 141 -12.71 -5.24 -1.02
N ALA A 142 -12.57 -5.18 0.31
CA ALA A 142 -12.86 -6.32 1.18
C ALA A 142 -14.33 -6.75 1.07
N PHE A 143 -15.26 -5.79 1.01
CA PHE A 143 -16.67 -6.11 0.91
C PHE A 143 -16.99 -6.82 -0.41
N ILE A 144 -16.44 -6.32 -1.53
CA ILE A 144 -16.59 -6.92 -2.85
C ILE A 144 -15.99 -8.32 -2.89
N THR A 145 -14.74 -8.48 -2.44
CA THR A 145 -14.03 -9.77 -2.51
C THR A 145 -14.59 -10.81 -1.54
N THR A 146 -15.02 -10.39 -0.34
CA THR A 146 -15.68 -11.31 0.60
C THR A 146 -17.05 -11.72 0.08
N SER A 147 -17.84 -10.79 -0.48
CA SER A 147 -19.12 -11.13 -1.11
C SER A 147 -18.93 -12.12 -2.25
N LEU A 148 -17.95 -11.88 -3.11
CA LEU A 148 -17.63 -12.79 -4.21
C LEU A 148 -17.17 -14.17 -3.70
N ALA A 149 -16.33 -14.23 -2.66
CA ALA A 149 -15.88 -15.47 -2.07
C ALA A 149 -17.02 -16.32 -1.51
N TYR A 150 -17.95 -15.72 -0.76
CA TYR A 150 -19.08 -16.44 -0.17
C TYR A 150 -20.21 -16.74 -1.17
N LEU A 151 -20.30 -16.02 -2.30
CA LEU A 151 -21.20 -16.41 -3.38
C LEU A 151 -20.71 -17.61 -4.18
N ILE A 152 -19.39 -17.81 -4.27
CA ILE A 152 -18.78 -18.91 -5.04
C ILE A 152 -18.58 -20.16 -4.16
N TYR A 153 -18.18 -19.96 -2.91
CA TYR A 153 -17.71 -21.04 -2.01
C TYR A 153 -18.50 -21.16 -0.70
N GLY A 154 -19.45 -20.26 -0.44
CA GLY A 154 -20.35 -20.30 0.72
C GLY A 154 -21.64 -21.05 0.40
#